data_AF-A0A7X8VJL0-F1
#
_entry.id   AF-A0A7X8VJL0-F1
#
_cell.length_a   1.000
_cell.length_b   1.000
_cell.length_c   1.000
_cell.angle_alpha   90.00
_cell.angle_beta   90.00
_cell.angle_gamma   90.00
#
_symmetry.space_group_name_H-M   'P 1'
#
loop_
_entity.id
_entity.type
_entity.pdbx_description
1 polymer ?
#
loop_
_entity_poly.entity_id
_entity_poly.type
_entity_poly.pdbx_seq_one_letter_code
_entity_poly.pdbx_strand_id
1 'polypeptide(L)'
;MSSPIKSQNRIAMDDRIIAEARAVFSTQSSRGMALVLKKHDGTEIALPEKVADILMSTLAALSEGEPTSILRVPDELTSTAAAEILGVSRPTLMKWADQKKISTFDVGTHRRFLRKEVLELKEKRREDRLRAFEELRVLDKKLGIED
;
A
#
# COMPACT_ATOMS: atom_id res chain seq x y z
N MET A 1 28.52 -4.29 16.67
CA MET A 1 28.66 -5.13 15.46
C MET A 1 27.71 -4.56 14.40
N SER A 2 28.26 -3.88 13.40
CA SER A 2 27.50 -3.18 12.35
C SER A 2 27.10 -4.19 11.27
N SER A 3 25.81 -4.44 11.09
CA SER A 3 25.32 -5.30 10.02
C SER A 3 25.28 -4.50 8.71
N PRO A 4 25.90 -4.98 7.62
CA PRO A 4 25.93 -4.23 6.37
C PRO A 4 24.53 -4.21 5.74
N ILE A 5 23.94 -3.02 5.65
CA ILE A 5 22.68 -2.78 4.94
C ILE A 5 22.95 -3.04 3.45
N LYS A 6 22.49 -4.18 2.92
CA LYS A 6 22.43 -4.47 1.48
C LYS A 6 21.75 -3.29 0.78
N SER A 7 22.31 -2.86 -0.36
CA SER A 7 21.81 -1.75 -1.16
C SER A 7 20.30 -1.86 -1.39
N GLN A 8 19.54 -0.91 -0.86
CA GLN A 8 18.13 -0.76 -1.20
C GLN A 8 18.07 -0.19 -2.61
N ASN A 9 17.50 -0.95 -3.56
CA ASN A 9 17.28 -0.46 -4.91
C ASN A 9 16.13 0.55 -4.89
N ARG A 10 16.46 1.85 -4.93
CA ARG A 10 15.48 2.94 -4.97
C ARG A 10 15.22 3.32 -6.42
N ILE A 11 13.97 3.27 -6.83
CA ILE A 11 13.56 3.77 -8.15
C ILE A 11 13.35 5.29 -8.00
N ALA A 12 14.15 6.09 -8.69
CA ALA A 12 13.97 7.54 -8.74
C ALA A 12 12.81 7.88 -9.67
N MET A 13 11.97 8.84 -9.26
CA MET A 13 10.83 9.33 -10.03
C MET A 13 11.10 10.77 -10.42
N ASP A 14 10.84 11.12 -11.68
CA ASP A 14 10.85 12.49 -12.18
C ASP A 14 9.45 12.89 -12.70
N ASP A 15 9.27 14.17 -13.01
CA ASP A 15 7.98 14.70 -13.48
C ASP A 15 7.50 14.04 -14.77
N ARG A 16 8.43 13.54 -15.60
CA ARG A 16 8.10 12.85 -16.84
C ARG A 16 7.48 11.48 -16.57
N ILE A 17 8.04 10.71 -15.65
CA ILE A 17 7.48 9.41 -15.23
C ILE A 17 6.07 9.59 -14.65
N ILE A 18 5.83 10.66 -13.88
CA ILE A 18 4.50 10.98 -13.34
C ILE A 18 3.51 11.30 -14.47
N ALA A 19 3.90 12.11 -15.45
CA ALA A 19 3.07 12.44 -16.60
C ALA A 19 2.72 11.20 -17.45
N GLU A 20 3.70 10.32 -17.69
CA GLU A 20 3.49 9.06 -18.41
C GLU A 20 2.55 8.12 -17.64
N ALA A 21 2.70 8.00 -16.31
CA ALA A 21 1.79 7.22 -15.47
C ALA A 21 0.35 7.74 -15.53
N ARG A 22 0.14 9.07 -15.48
CA ARG A 22 -1.20 9.68 -15.63
C ARG A 22 -1.85 9.36 -16.98
N ALA A 23 -1.07 9.36 -18.05
CA ALA A 23 -1.57 9.05 -19.39
C ALA A 23 -2.10 7.61 -19.48
N VAL A 24 -1.47 6.65 -18.79
CA VAL A 24 -1.94 5.25 -18.75
C VAL A 24 -3.35 5.14 -18.14
N PHE A 25 -3.64 5.87 -17.06
CA PHE A 25 -4.94 5.80 -16.38
C PHE A 25 -6.04 6.69 -16.98
N SER A 26 -5.70 7.78 -17.68
CA SER A 26 -6.71 8.67 -18.28
C SER A 26 -7.41 8.04 -19.49
N THR A 27 -6.79 7.06 -20.13
CA THR A 27 -7.29 6.52 -21.40
C THR A 27 -8.44 5.51 -21.32
N GLN A 28 -8.71 4.80 -20.22
CA GLN A 28 -9.78 3.78 -20.19
C GLN A 28 -10.41 3.50 -18.81
N SER A 29 -11.66 3.04 -18.83
CA SER A 29 -12.42 2.60 -17.65
C SER A 29 -11.69 1.49 -16.89
N SER A 30 -11.48 1.68 -15.60
CA SER A 30 -10.57 0.93 -14.74
C SER A 30 -10.96 -0.52 -14.40
N ARG A 31 -12.05 -1.05 -14.95
CA ARG A 31 -12.50 -2.43 -14.67
C ARG A 31 -11.99 -3.41 -15.72
N GLY A 32 -11.08 -4.29 -15.30
CA GLY A 32 -10.63 -5.44 -16.11
C GLY A 32 -9.25 -5.29 -16.77
N MET A 33 -8.40 -4.39 -16.29
CA MET A 33 -7.03 -4.27 -16.81
C MET A 33 -6.18 -5.49 -16.40
N ALA A 34 -5.49 -6.10 -17.38
CA ALA A 34 -4.46 -7.10 -17.15
C ALA A 34 -3.09 -6.53 -17.53
N LEU A 35 -2.07 -6.77 -16.70
CA LEU A 35 -0.71 -6.31 -16.96
C LEU A 35 0.09 -7.43 -17.63
N VAL A 36 0.60 -7.17 -18.83
CA VAL A 36 1.42 -8.10 -19.60
C VAL A 36 2.79 -7.49 -19.91
N LEU A 37 3.83 -8.31 -19.87
CA LEU A 37 5.14 -7.94 -20.40
C LEU A 37 5.23 -8.42 -21.84
N LYS A 38 5.28 -7.48 -22.78
CA LYS A 38 5.48 -7.79 -24.19
C LYS A 38 6.97 -7.77 -24.53
N LYS A 39 7.49 -8.87 -25.04
CA LYS A 39 8.86 -8.95 -25.58
C LYS A 39 8.94 -8.27 -26.94
N HIS A 40 10.18 -7.95 -27.37
CA HIS A 40 10.43 -7.40 -28.70
C HIS A 40 10.00 -8.33 -29.85
N ASP A 41 9.98 -9.65 -29.61
CA ASP A 41 9.50 -10.65 -30.57
C ASP A 41 7.96 -10.77 -30.64
N GLY A 42 7.23 -9.96 -29.86
CA GLY A 42 5.78 -9.96 -29.81
C GLY A 42 5.17 -10.94 -28.81
N THR A 43 5.97 -11.81 -28.18
CA THR A 43 5.50 -12.74 -27.15
C THR A 43 5.04 -11.98 -25.91
N GLU A 44 3.90 -12.37 -25.35
CA GLU A 44 3.36 -11.79 -24.13
C GLU A 44 3.58 -12.73 -22.94
N ILE A 45 4.01 -12.15 -21.82
CA ILE A 45 4.11 -12.84 -20.54
C ILE A 45 3.06 -12.22 -19.61
N ALA A 46 2.08 -13.03 -19.23
CA ALA A 46 1.12 -12.66 -18.19
C ALA A 46 1.84 -12.56 -16.85
N LEU A 47 1.60 -11.47 -16.12
CA LEU A 47 2.14 -11.32 -14.77
C LEU A 47 1.27 -12.08 -13.76
N PRO A 48 1.88 -12.71 -12.74
CA PRO A 48 1.13 -13.24 -11.60
C PRO A 48 0.31 -12.15 -10.92
N GLU A 49 -0.90 -12.48 -10.48
CA GLU A 49 -1.89 -11.55 -9.90
C GLU A 49 -1.26 -10.59 -8.87
N LYS A 50 -0.59 -11.14 -7.85
CA LYS A 50 0.05 -10.31 -6.80
C LYS A 50 1.11 -9.33 -7.31
N VAL A 51 1.81 -9.69 -8.39
CA VAL A 51 2.83 -8.81 -8.99
C VAL A 51 2.15 -7.70 -9.78
N ALA A 52 1.10 -8.06 -10.55
CA ALA A 52 0.28 -7.10 -11.27
C ALA A 52 -0.38 -6.09 -10.31
N ASP A 53 -0.91 -6.55 -9.17
CA ASP A 53 -1.55 -5.69 -8.15
C ASP A 53 -0.59 -4.65 -7.59
N ILE A 54 0.64 -5.06 -7.24
CA ILE A 54 1.67 -4.16 -6.72
C ILE A 54 2.04 -3.11 -7.76
N LEU A 55 2.24 -3.51 -9.01
CA LEU A 55 2.59 -2.60 -10.10
C LEU A 55 1.44 -1.64 -10.41
N MET A 56 0.20 -2.12 -10.44
CA MET A 56 -0.98 -1.28 -10.65
C MET A 56 -1.14 -0.26 -9.52
N SER A 57 -0.98 -0.69 -8.27
CA SER A 57 -1.01 0.21 -7.10
C SER A 57 0.10 1.26 -7.15
N THR A 58 1.29 0.86 -7.58
CA THR A 58 2.44 1.77 -7.73
C THR A 58 2.19 2.80 -8.84
N LEU A 59 1.65 2.36 -9.99
CA LEU A 59 1.28 3.23 -11.10
C LEU A 59 0.17 4.21 -10.67
N ALA A 60 -0.82 3.75 -9.90
CA ALA A 60 -1.89 4.63 -9.39
C ALA A 60 -1.31 5.72 -8.47
N ALA A 61 -0.49 5.36 -7.48
CA ALA A 61 0.16 6.31 -6.59
C ALA A 61 1.08 7.30 -7.34
N LEU A 62 1.79 6.80 -8.37
CA LEU A 62 2.57 7.63 -9.30
C LEU A 62 1.71 8.65 -10.03
N SER A 63 0.53 8.25 -10.51
CA SER A 63 -0.38 9.13 -11.22
C SER A 63 -0.91 10.26 -10.33
N GLU A 64 -1.03 10.02 -9.03
CA GLU A 64 -1.43 11.02 -8.04
C GLU A 64 -0.27 11.97 -7.69
N GLY A 65 0.97 11.61 -8.02
CA GLY A 65 2.17 12.38 -7.68
C GLY A 65 2.62 12.19 -6.22
N GLU A 66 2.12 11.14 -5.55
CA GLU A 66 2.48 10.86 -4.17
C GLU A 66 3.88 10.22 -4.07
N PRO A 67 4.71 10.64 -3.09
CA PRO A 67 5.99 9.99 -2.84
C PRO A 67 5.81 8.50 -2.57
N THR A 68 6.25 7.66 -3.51
CA THR A 68 6.04 6.21 -3.46
C THR A 68 7.38 5.47 -3.40
N SER A 69 7.46 4.43 -2.57
CA SER A 69 8.63 3.56 -2.49
C SER A 69 8.26 2.08 -2.34
N ILE A 70 9.02 1.20 -2.98
CA ILE A 70 8.87 -0.25 -2.85
C ILE A 70 9.97 -0.75 -1.92
N LEU A 71 9.58 -1.30 -0.77
CA LEU A 71 10.50 -1.76 0.25
C LEU A 71 10.19 -3.21 0.65
N ARG A 72 11.23 -4.00 0.89
CA ARG A 72 11.06 -5.30 1.54
C ARG A 72 10.76 -5.08 3.02
N VAL A 73 9.60 -5.53 3.46
CA VAL A 73 9.20 -5.43 4.87
C VAL A 73 9.84 -6.58 5.66
N PRO A 74 10.69 -6.32 6.68
CA PRO A 74 11.26 -7.36 7.54
C PRO A 74 10.18 -7.96 8.44
N ASP A 75 10.42 -9.15 8.99
CA ASP A 75 9.43 -9.84 9.84
C ASP A 75 9.16 -9.14 11.17
N GLU A 76 10.15 -8.42 11.69
CA GLU A 76 10.04 -7.59 12.89
C GLU A 76 10.11 -6.12 12.52
N LEU A 77 9.13 -5.36 12.98
CA LEU A 77 8.99 -3.94 12.69
C LEU A 77 9.22 -3.10 13.92
N THR A 78 9.95 -2.01 13.74
CA THR A 78 9.99 -0.93 14.73
C THR A 78 8.63 -0.25 14.80
N SER A 79 8.33 0.39 15.93
CA SER A 79 7.09 1.18 16.06
C SER A 79 6.92 2.24 14.96
N THR A 80 8.02 2.81 14.46
CA THR A 80 7.98 3.79 13.37
C THR A 80 7.60 3.11 12.05
N ALA A 81 8.28 2.04 11.67
CA ALA A 81 7.99 1.32 10.42
C ALA A 81 6.58 0.74 10.40
N ALA A 82 6.11 0.19 11.52
CA ALA A 82 4.74 -0.32 11.63
C ALA A 82 3.70 0.81 11.51
N ALA A 83 3.96 1.99 12.09
CA ALA A 83 3.06 3.13 12.01
C ALA A 83 2.98 3.69 10.58
N GLU A 84 4.12 3.79 9.89
CA GLU A 84 4.20 4.17 8.48
C GLU A 84 3.39 3.21 7.60
N ILE A 85 3.55 1.89 7.77
CA ILE A 85 2.80 0.88 7.01
C ILE A 85 1.28 1.01 7.23
N LEU A 86 0.86 1.33 8.46
CA LEU A 86 -0.54 1.49 8.84
C LEU A 86 -1.14 2.86 8.47
N GLY A 87 -0.30 3.80 8.00
CA GLY A 87 -0.72 5.16 7.69
C GLY A 87 -1.20 5.94 8.92
N VAL A 88 -0.55 5.74 10.07
CA VAL A 88 -0.90 6.44 11.33
C VAL A 88 0.33 7.00 12.03
N SER A 89 0.12 7.88 13.00
CA SER A 89 1.21 8.37 13.84
C SER A 89 1.69 7.28 14.81
N ARG A 90 2.99 7.30 15.14
CA ARG A 90 3.59 6.39 16.14
C ARG A 90 2.83 6.40 17.48
N PRO A 91 2.44 7.56 18.07
CA PRO A 91 1.64 7.58 19.30
C PRO A 91 0.31 6.83 19.16
N THR A 92 -0.34 6.92 17.99
CA THR A 92 -1.59 6.20 17.72
C THR A 92 -1.38 4.69 17.72
N LEU A 93 -0.31 4.22 17.06
CA LEU A 93 0.03 2.81 17.06
C LEU A 93 0.32 2.29 18.48
N MET A 94 1.07 3.05 19.27
CA MET A 94 1.38 2.67 20.66
C MET A 94 0.10 2.56 21.50
N LYS A 95 -0.83 3.51 21.36
CA LYS A 95 -2.15 3.44 21.99
C LYS A 95 -2.92 2.18 21.58
N TRP A 96 -2.84 1.75 20.32
CA TRP A 96 -3.47 0.51 19.88
C TRP A 96 -2.82 -0.74 20.46
N ALA A 97 -1.50 -0.75 20.60
CA ALA A 97 -0.78 -1.82 21.28
C ALA A 97 -1.22 -1.91 22.76
N ASP A 98 -1.28 -0.78 23.47
CA ASP A 98 -1.73 -0.73 24.86
C ASP A 98 -3.21 -1.16 25.00
N GLN A 99 -4.04 -0.90 23.97
CA GLN A 99 -5.42 -1.37 23.86
C GLN A 99 -5.55 -2.83 23.38
N LYS A 100 -4.44 -3.56 23.18
CA LYS A 100 -4.40 -4.93 22.64
C LYS A 100 -5.08 -5.09 21.26
N LYS A 101 -5.15 -4.01 20.47
CA LYS A 101 -5.64 -4.05 19.08
C LYS A 101 -4.62 -4.61 18.10
N ILE A 102 -3.36 -4.63 18.49
CA ILE A 102 -2.25 -5.25 17.77
C ILE A 102 -1.25 -5.78 18.81
N SER A 103 -0.68 -6.95 18.59
CA SER A 103 0.29 -7.50 19.52
C SER A 103 1.64 -6.82 19.35
N THR A 104 2.38 -6.77 20.45
CA THR A 104 3.77 -6.29 20.48
C THR A 104 4.59 -7.22 21.35
N PHE A 105 5.88 -7.31 21.04
CA PHE A 105 6.86 -8.02 21.84
C PHE A 105 8.08 -7.14 22.07
N ASP A 106 8.84 -7.42 23.12
CA ASP A 106 10.04 -6.66 23.44
C ASP A 106 11.29 -7.36 22.89
N VAL A 107 12.18 -6.57 22.29
CA VAL A 107 13.53 -6.97 21.87
C VAL A 107 14.52 -6.05 22.56
N GLY A 108 15.14 -6.56 23.63
CA GLY A 108 15.89 -5.74 24.58
C GLY A 108 14.98 -4.68 25.19
N THR A 109 15.36 -3.40 25.07
CA THR A 109 14.60 -2.27 25.63
C THR A 109 13.53 -1.72 24.67
N HIS A 110 13.38 -2.28 23.48
CA HIS A 110 12.48 -1.72 22.46
C HIS A 110 11.34 -2.67 22.09
N ARG A 111 10.12 -2.12 22.03
CA ARG A 111 8.97 -2.81 21.44
C ARG A 111 9.13 -3.01 19.93
N ARG A 112 8.62 -4.16 19.47
CA ARG A 112 8.54 -4.59 18.08
C ARG A 112 7.14 -5.10 17.77
N PHE A 113 6.83 -5.12 16.48
CA PHE A 113 5.57 -5.58 15.92
C PHE A 113 5.85 -6.65 14.88
N LEU A 114 5.03 -7.70 14.84
CA LEU A 114 5.16 -8.70 13.79
C LEU A 114 4.58 -8.17 12.48
N ARG A 115 5.34 -8.29 11.39
CA ARG A 115 4.92 -7.89 10.04
C ARG A 115 3.55 -8.46 9.68
N LYS A 116 3.32 -9.73 9.99
CA LYS A 116 2.07 -10.42 9.70
C LYS A 116 0.88 -9.69 10.32
N GLU A 117 0.94 -9.38 11.62
CA GLU A 117 -0.15 -8.70 12.32
C GLU A 117 -0.35 -7.26 11.84
N VAL A 118 0.74 -6.56 11.52
CA VAL A 118 0.67 -5.19 10.96
C VAL A 118 -0.03 -5.21 9.60
N LEU A 119 0.30 -6.15 8.72
CA LEU A 119 -0.32 -6.27 7.40
C LEU A 119 -1.78 -6.73 7.48
N GLU A 120 -2.09 -7.66 8.38
CA GLU A 120 -3.48 -8.09 8.63
C GLU A 120 -4.34 -6.92 9.14
N LEU A 121 -3.81 -6.11 10.06
CA LEU A 121 -4.51 -4.91 10.53
C LEU A 121 -4.66 -3.86 9.41
N LYS A 122 -3.67 -3.71 8.53
CA LYS A 122 -3.76 -2.80 7.38
C LYS A 122 -4.90 -3.21 6.44
N GLU A 123 -5.00 -4.49 6.11
CA GLU A 123 -6.06 -5.01 5.25
C GLU A 123 -7.43 -4.86 5.89
N LYS A 124 -7.57 -5.23 7.18
CA LYS A 124 -8.82 -5.03 7.92
C LYS A 124 -9.26 -3.56 7.90
N ARG A 125 -8.33 -2.62 8.11
CA ARG A 125 -8.63 -1.17 8.05
C ARG A 125 -9.04 -0.73 6.66
N ARG A 126 -8.47 -1.31 5.59
CA ARG A 126 -8.85 -1.02 4.21
C ARG A 126 -10.28 -1.49 3.95
N GLU A 127 -10.63 -2.70 4.38
CA GLU A 127 -11.98 -3.26 4.26
C GLU A 127 -13.01 -2.44 5.06
N ASP A 128 -12.67 -2.03 6.28
CA ASP A 128 -13.53 -1.16 7.10
C ASP A 128 -13.80 0.18 6.41
N ARG A 129 -12.80 0.81 5.79
CA ARG A 129 -12.98 2.05 5.02
C ARG A 129 -13.89 1.85 3.81
N LEU A 130 -13.73 0.74 3.07
CA LEU A 130 -14.56 0.43 1.91
C LEU A 130 -16.02 0.17 2.32
N ARG A 131 -16.24 -0.52 3.45
CA ARG A 131 -17.59 -0.74 4.00
C ARG A 131 -18.26 0.58 4.40
N ALA A 132 -17.54 1.44 5.14
CA ALA A 132 -18.07 2.75 5.52
C ALA A 132 -18.42 3.61 4.30
N PHE A 133 -17.62 3.56 3.24
CA PHE A 133 -17.92 4.26 1.99
C PHE A 133 -19.20 3.73 1.32
N GLU A 134 -19.39 2.40 1.27
CA GLU A 134 -20.61 1.83 0.70
C GLU A 134 -21.85 2.17 1.56
N GLU A 135 -21.71 2.19 2.89
CA GLU A 135 -22.78 2.63 3.80
C GLU A 135 -23.20 4.08 3.54
N LEU A 136 -22.23 4.98 3.34
CA LEU A 136 -22.51 6.37 2.94
C LEU A 136 -23.20 6.45 1.59
N ARG A 137 -22.74 5.70 0.58
CA ARG A 137 -23.35 5.68 -0.76
C ARG A 137 -24.80 5.18 -0.73
N VAL A 138 -25.08 4.15 0.07
CA VAL A 138 -26.44 3.65 0.28
C VAL A 138 -27.30 4.69 0.98
N LEU A 139 -26.74 5.42 1.95
CA LEU A 139 -27.45 6.49 2.65
C LEU A 139 -27.78 7.67 1.71
N ASP A 140 -26.83 8.12 0.90
CA ASP A 140 -27.03 9.20 -0.09
C ASP A 140 -28.14 8.83 -1.09
N LYS A 141 -28.10 7.59 -1.60
CA LYS A 141 -29.14 7.06 -2.49
C LYS A 141 -30.52 6.99 -1.82
N LYS A 142 -30.57 6.69 -0.52
CA LYS A 142 -31.82 6.63 0.26
C LYS A 142 -32.35 8.02 0.60
N LEU A 143 -31.47 9.02 0.72
CA LEU A 143 -31.82 10.42 0.97
C LEU A 143 -32.16 11.20 -0.30
N GLY A 144 -31.99 10.59 -1.49
CA GLY A 144 -32.33 11.22 -2.77
C GLY A 144 -31.40 12.36 -3.14
N ILE A 145 -30.18 12.38 -2.60
CA ILE A 145 -29.14 13.35 -2.96
C ILE A 145 -28.38 12.78 -4.17
N GLU A 146 -29.06 12.69 -5.31
CA GLU A 146 -28.44 12.55 -6.62
C GLU A 146 -28.81 13.80 -7.40
N ASP A 147 -27.92 14.80 -7.42
CA ASP A 147 -27.86 15.84 -8.46
C ASP A 147 -26.71 15.50 -9.42
#